data_AF-A0A821HA07-F1
#
_entry.id   AF-A0A821HA07-F1
#
_cell.length_a   1.000
_cell.length_b   1.000
_cell.length_c   1.000
_cell.angle_alpha   90.00
_cell.angle_beta   90.00
_cell.angle_gamma   90.00
#
_symmetry.space_group_name_H-M   'P 1'
#
loop_
_entity.id
_entity.type
_entity.pdbx_description
1 polymer ?
#
loop_
_entity_poly.entity_id
_entity_poly.type
_entity_poly.pdbx_seq_one_letter_code
_entity_poly.pdbx_strand_id
1 'polypeptide(L)'
;HIVATGIFYYFNSNITQSDLQFRTVIREPDYQQSDDRGVRTVYGLTNEGPLNQILGEIITQENRCIVFPNIYQHRVAPFQLEDRTQSGYRKRLVFFLVDPSIRILSTANVPPQQSHWMPNIIRTISPFDQLPSIIVNKIMSYIDFPMSMNQAKQYREKLMNERKYFISQNNELLFERPFSLCEH
;
A
#
# COMPACT_ATOMS: atom_id res chain seq x y z
N HIS A 1 3.12 -10.98 4.35
CA HIS A 1 2.79 -12.05 3.38
C HIS A 1 2.60 -11.57 1.96
N ILE A 2 2.52 -10.26 1.67
CA ILE A 2 2.53 -9.78 0.28
C ILE A 2 3.94 -9.96 -0.26
N VAL A 3 4.07 -10.66 -1.39
CA VAL A 3 5.35 -10.96 -2.05
C VAL A 3 5.59 -10.09 -3.29
N ALA A 4 4.53 -9.60 -3.93
CA ALA A 4 4.63 -8.66 -5.05
C ALA A 4 3.44 -7.69 -5.09
N THR A 5 3.67 -6.54 -5.69
CA THR A 5 2.65 -5.52 -5.95
C THR A 5 2.58 -5.27 -7.46
N GLY A 6 1.37 -5.25 -8.01
CA GLY A 6 1.09 -4.84 -9.38
C GLY A 6 0.26 -3.57 -9.39
N ILE A 7 0.64 -2.56 -10.19
CA ILE A 7 -0.09 -1.30 -10.31
C ILE A 7 -0.41 -1.06 -11.79
N PHE A 8 -1.69 -0.92 -12.11
CA PHE A 8 -2.14 -0.55 -13.44
C PHE A 8 -2.71 0.88 -13.45
N TYR A 9 -2.09 1.76 -14.23
CA TYR A 9 -2.49 3.15 -14.42
C TYR A 9 -3.44 3.24 -15.59
N TYR A 10 -4.75 3.30 -15.34
CA TYR A 10 -5.76 3.21 -16.41
C TYR A 10 -6.34 4.56 -16.84
N PHE A 11 -6.04 5.64 -16.11
CA PHE A 11 -6.45 6.99 -16.50
C PHE A 11 -5.57 8.05 -15.84
N ASN A 12 -4.96 8.94 -16.64
CA ASN A 12 -4.23 10.11 -16.19
C ASN A 12 -4.66 11.33 -17.02
N SER A 13 -5.05 12.42 -16.36
CA SER A 13 -5.48 13.66 -17.03
C SER A 13 -5.09 14.88 -16.23
N ASN A 14 -4.63 15.94 -16.92
CA ASN A 14 -4.27 17.22 -16.34
C ASN A 14 -3.32 17.10 -15.12
N ILE A 15 -2.28 16.27 -15.25
CA ILE A 15 -1.24 16.11 -14.24
C ILE A 15 0.12 16.04 -14.91
N THR A 16 1.13 16.68 -14.31
CA THR A 16 2.50 16.59 -14.79
C THR A 16 2.98 15.15 -14.71
N GLN A 17 3.97 14.81 -15.54
CA GLN A 17 4.66 13.54 -15.44
C GLN A 17 5.12 13.28 -14.00
N SER A 18 4.95 12.03 -13.55
CA SER A 18 5.30 11.54 -12.23
C SER A 18 5.89 10.15 -12.40
N ASP A 19 6.81 9.76 -11.55
CA ASP A 19 7.46 8.46 -11.57
C ASP A 19 7.29 7.72 -10.23
N LEU A 20 7.57 6.42 -10.29
CA LEU A 20 7.63 5.54 -9.14
C LEU A 20 9.11 5.20 -8.91
N GLN A 21 9.64 5.69 -7.80
CA GLN A 21 11.05 5.56 -7.42
C GLN A 21 11.21 4.37 -6.50
N PHE A 22 12.30 3.63 -6.67
CA PHE A 22 12.57 2.40 -5.92
C PHE A 22 13.91 2.46 -5.18
N ARG A 23 13.92 1.92 -3.97
CA ARG A 23 15.14 1.62 -3.22
C ARG A 23 15.04 0.26 -2.54
N THR A 24 16.18 -0.34 -2.23
CA THR A 24 16.25 -1.59 -1.47
C THR A 24 17.30 -1.51 -0.39
N VAL A 25 17.12 -2.28 0.68
CA VAL A 25 18.13 -2.44 1.73
C VAL A 25 19.24 -3.32 1.20
N ILE A 26 20.48 -2.94 1.47
CA ILE A 26 21.65 -3.77 1.16
C ILE A 26 22.37 -4.16 2.44
N ARG A 27 23.10 -5.27 2.39
CA ARG A 27 24.03 -5.63 3.47
C ARG A 27 25.31 -4.81 3.29
N GLU A 28 26.00 -4.61 4.39
CA GLU A 28 27.36 -4.09 4.39
C GLU A 28 28.22 -4.96 3.45
N PRO A 29 28.86 -4.36 2.43
CA PRO A 29 29.73 -5.09 1.53
C PRO A 29 31.07 -5.38 2.22
N ASP A 30 31.81 -6.38 1.73
CA ASP A 30 33.20 -6.57 2.13
C ASP A 30 34.08 -5.52 1.42
N TYR A 31 34.85 -4.73 2.16
CA TYR A 31 35.74 -3.70 1.61
C TYR A 31 37.02 -3.55 2.44
N GLN A 32 38.06 -2.98 1.84
CA GLN A 32 39.30 -2.68 2.56
C GLN A 32 39.08 -1.51 3.52
N GLN A 33 39.56 -1.64 4.76
CA GLN A 33 39.46 -0.60 5.78
C GLN A 33 39.92 0.77 5.23
N SER A 34 39.11 1.80 5.50
CA SER A 34 39.32 3.19 5.04
C SER A 34 39.28 3.42 3.52
N ASP A 35 38.84 2.44 2.72
CA ASP A 35 38.61 2.63 1.27
C ASP A 35 37.25 3.28 0.97
N ASP A 36 37.02 4.48 1.52
CA ASP A 36 35.79 5.24 1.31
C ASP A 36 35.52 5.50 -0.18
N ARG A 37 36.59 5.68 -0.96
CA ARG A 37 36.52 5.96 -2.40
C ARG A 37 36.07 4.73 -3.17
N GLY A 38 36.65 3.57 -2.90
CA GLY A 38 36.25 2.31 -3.53
C GLY A 38 34.81 1.94 -3.17
N VAL A 39 34.45 2.05 -1.89
CA VAL A 39 33.08 1.78 -1.41
C VAL A 39 32.05 2.67 -2.11
N ARG A 40 32.31 3.98 -2.19
CA ARG A 40 31.42 4.91 -2.90
C ARG A 40 31.35 4.61 -4.39
N THR A 41 32.47 4.28 -5.03
CA THR A 41 32.52 4.10 -6.48
C THR A 41 31.84 2.80 -6.92
N VAL A 42 32.03 1.71 -6.16
CA VAL A 42 31.52 0.38 -6.51
C VAL A 42 30.08 0.18 -6.02
N TYR A 43 29.79 0.58 -4.78
CA TYR A 43 28.50 0.29 -4.13
C TYR A 43 27.59 1.52 -4.03
N GLY A 44 28.10 2.73 -4.29
CA GLY A 44 27.33 3.97 -4.11
C GLY A 44 27.11 4.34 -2.64
N LEU A 45 27.80 3.69 -1.70
CA LEU A 45 27.67 3.91 -0.26
C LEU A 45 28.59 5.03 0.23
N THR A 46 28.22 5.68 1.32
CA THR A 46 29.04 6.71 1.98
C THR A 46 29.20 6.39 3.46
N ASN A 47 30.31 6.82 4.05
CA ASN A 47 30.46 6.75 5.50
C ASN A 47 29.29 7.46 6.19
N GLU A 48 28.78 6.84 7.24
CA GLU A 48 27.58 7.23 8.02
C GLU A 48 26.30 7.37 7.18
N GLY A 49 26.33 6.93 5.92
CA GLY A 49 25.18 6.94 5.01
C GLY A 49 24.22 5.78 5.27
N PRO A 50 23.02 5.82 4.67
CA PRO A 50 22.06 4.74 4.81
C PRO A 50 22.53 3.48 4.05
N LEU A 51 22.36 2.30 4.66
CA LEU A 51 22.58 0.98 4.01
C LEU A 51 21.48 0.62 3.02
N ASN A 52 21.26 1.49 2.03
CA ASN A 52 20.32 1.25 0.95
C ASN A 52 20.93 1.59 -0.41
N GLN A 53 20.31 1.05 -1.45
CA GLN A 53 20.64 1.37 -2.83
C GLN A 53 19.40 1.87 -3.56
N ILE A 54 19.56 2.96 -4.30
CA ILE A 54 18.54 3.47 -5.22
C ILE A 54 18.53 2.56 -6.46
N LEU A 55 17.39 1.96 -6.76
CA LEU A 55 17.21 1.05 -7.90
C LEU A 55 16.76 1.78 -9.17
N GLY A 56 16.43 3.07 -9.06
CA GLY A 56 15.96 3.91 -10.16
C GLY A 56 14.47 4.19 -10.08
N GLU A 57 13.90 4.62 -11.22
CA GLU A 57 12.53 5.12 -11.29
C GLU A 57 11.83 4.70 -12.59
N ILE A 58 10.50 4.61 -12.54
CA ILE A 58 9.67 4.25 -13.69
C ILE A 58 8.53 5.27 -13.82
N ILE A 59 8.41 5.88 -15.01
CA ILE A 59 7.34 6.84 -15.31
C ILE A 59 5.96 6.18 -15.14
N THR A 60 5.06 6.90 -14.47
CA THR A 60 3.69 6.47 -14.14
C THR A 60 2.65 6.93 -15.17
N GLN A 61 2.82 6.53 -16.42
CA GLN A 61 1.92 6.91 -17.52
C GLN A 61 0.67 6.02 -17.63
N GLU A 62 -0.36 6.52 -18.30
CA GLU A 62 -1.58 5.77 -18.59
C GLU A 62 -1.30 4.52 -19.46
N ASN A 63 -2.15 3.51 -19.32
CA ASN A 63 -2.07 2.21 -20.00
C ASN A 63 -0.78 1.44 -19.69
N ARG A 64 -0.17 1.70 -18.53
CA ARG A 64 1.02 0.99 -18.05
C ARG A 64 0.71 0.14 -16.82
N CYS A 65 1.15 -1.12 -16.87
CA CYS A 65 1.20 -2.00 -15.71
C CYS A 65 2.64 -2.08 -15.20
N ILE A 66 2.83 -1.90 -13.89
CA ILE A 66 4.13 -1.99 -13.22
C ILE A 66 4.01 -3.09 -12.16
N VAL A 67 4.87 -4.11 -12.24
CA VAL A 67 4.90 -5.21 -11.28
C VAL A 67 6.30 -5.28 -10.66
N PHE A 68 6.36 -5.35 -9.33
CA PHE A 68 7.61 -5.39 -8.59
C PHE A 68 7.47 -6.22 -7.32
N PRO A 69 8.56 -6.87 -6.85
CA PRO A 69 8.54 -7.62 -5.61
C PRO A 69 8.36 -6.67 -4.41
N ASN A 70 7.67 -7.14 -3.39
CA ASN A 70 7.33 -6.32 -2.21
C ASN A 70 8.52 -6.10 -1.24
N ILE A 71 9.72 -6.53 -1.65
CA ILE A 71 11.00 -6.25 -0.97
C ILE A 71 11.55 -4.87 -1.32
N TYR A 72 11.07 -4.26 -2.41
CA TYR A 72 11.47 -2.90 -2.79
C TYR A 72 10.59 -1.89 -2.07
N GLN A 73 11.23 -0.92 -1.42
CA GLN A 73 10.53 0.26 -0.99
C GLN A 73 10.35 1.19 -2.19
N HIS A 74 9.14 1.74 -2.32
CA HIS A 74 8.80 2.63 -3.41
C HIS A 74 8.21 3.94 -2.91
N ARG A 75 8.40 5.00 -3.70
CA ARG A 75 7.81 6.32 -3.47
C ARG A 75 7.26 6.85 -4.80
N VAL A 76 6.05 7.42 -4.74
CA VAL A 76 5.50 8.18 -5.87
C VAL A 76 6.14 9.57 -5.85
N ALA A 77 6.80 9.96 -6.94
CA ALA A 77 7.37 11.28 -7.06
C ALA A 77 6.28 12.38 -7.04
N PRO A 78 6.59 13.58 -6.50
CA PRO A 78 5.68 14.71 -6.52
C PRO A 78 5.23 15.05 -7.95
N PHE A 79 4.03 15.58 -8.07
CA PHE A 79 3.42 15.99 -9.34
C PHE A 79 2.41 17.09 -9.07
N GLN A 80 2.09 17.87 -10.10
CA GLN A 80 1.17 19.00 -10.01
C GLN A 80 0.14 18.93 -11.13
N LEU A 81 -0.85 19.82 -11.11
CA LEU A 81 -1.73 20.04 -12.24
C LEU A 81 -0.95 20.70 -13.38
N GLU A 82 -1.18 20.28 -14.62
CA GLU A 82 -0.62 20.98 -15.80
C GLU A 82 -1.31 22.34 -15.99
N ASP A 83 -2.64 22.33 -15.98
CA ASP A 83 -3.49 23.51 -15.87
C ASP A 83 -4.08 23.59 -14.46
N ARG A 84 -3.61 24.59 -13.70
CA ARG A 84 -4.03 24.86 -12.32
C ARG A 84 -5.48 25.34 -12.20
N THR A 85 -6.12 25.73 -13.30
CA THR A 85 -7.52 26.18 -13.32
C THR A 85 -8.51 25.02 -13.46
N GLN A 86 -8.03 23.84 -13.86
CA GLN A 86 -8.84 22.65 -14.08
C GLN A 86 -8.54 21.55 -13.07
N SER A 87 -9.47 20.62 -12.88
CA SER A 87 -9.24 19.43 -12.05
C SER A 87 -8.29 18.44 -12.75
N GLY A 88 -7.48 17.73 -11.98
CA GLY A 88 -6.60 16.66 -12.47
C GLY A 88 -6.93 15.32 -11.83
N TYR A 89 -6.71 14.24 -12.57
CA TYR A 89 -7.08 12.90 -12.15
C TYR A 89 -5.98 11.89 -12.47
N ARG A 90 -5.74 10.99 -11.52
CA ARG A 90 -4.94 9.79 -11.71
C ARG A 90 -5.65 8.61 -11.08
N LYS A 91 -6.04 7.64 -11.90
CA LYS A 91 -6.76 6.45 -11.47
C LYS A 91 -5.92 5.21 -11.70
N ARG A 92 -5.87 4.36 -10.67
CA ARG A 92 -4.99 3.20 -10.62
C ARG A 92 -5.71 2.02 -10.00
N LEU A 93 -5.37 0.82 -10.46
CA LEU A 93 -5.71 -0.44 -9.81
C LEU A 93 -4.44 -1.01 -9.20
N VAL A 94 -4.53 -1.48 -7.96
CA VAL A 94 -3.41 -2.09 -7.24
C VAL A 94 -3.78 -3.53 -6.89
N PHE A 95 -2.92 -4.45 -7.28
CA PHE A 95 -3.00 -5.87 -7.01
C PHE A 95 -1.90 -6.25 -6.03
N PHE A 96 -2.24 -7.07 -5.05
CA PHE A 96 -1.27 -7.62 -4.11
C PHE A 96 -1.21 -9.13 -4.30
N LEU A 97 -0.03 -9.64 -4.66
CA LEU A 97 0.22 -11.07 -4.67
C LEU A 97 0.62 -11.49 -3.26
N VAL A 98 -0.20 -12.33 -2.64
CA VAL A 98 0.11 -12.95 -1.36
C VAL A 98 0.90 -14.23 -1.61
N ASP A 99 1.85 -14.51 -0.72
CA ASP A 99 2.57 -15.78 -0.65
C ASP A 99 1.59 -16.98 -0.72
N PRO A 100 1.66 -17.81 -1.77
CA PRO A 100 0.73 -18.92 -1.94
C PRO A 100 0.92 -20.04 -0.90
N SER A 101 2.05 -20.07 -0.18
CA SER A 101 2.25 -21.00 0.93
C SER A 101 1.39 -20.65 2.16
N ILE A 102 0.80 -19.46 2.18
CA ILE A 102 0.03 -18.93 3.31
C ILE A 102 -1.45 -18.89 2.95
N ARG A 103 -2.24 -19.67 3.68
CA ARG A 103 -3.68 -19.74 3.46
C ARG A 103 -4.38 -18.55 4.10
N ILE A 104 -4.89 -17.65 3.26
CA ILE A 104 -5.78 -16.55 3.69
C ILE A 104 -7.24 -16.95 3.41
N LEU A 105 -8.16 -16.52 4.28
CA LEU A 105 -9.58 -16.70 4.06
C LEU A 105 -10.02 -16.01 2.77
N SER A 106 -10.54 -16.77 1.82
CA SER A 106 -11.09 -16.24 0.58
C SER A 106 -12.29 -15.34 0.86
N THR A 107 -12.42 -14.24 0.12
CA THR A 107 -13.61 -13.38 0.15
C THR A 107 -14.89 -14.13 -0.24
N ALA A 108 -14.78 -15.25 -0.96
CA ALA A 108 -15.91 -16.14 -1.22
C ALA A 108 -16.53 -16.74 0.07
N ASN A 109 -15.74 -16.79 1.15
CA ASN A 109 -16.15 -17.33 2.46
C ASN A 109 -16.32 -16.23 3.52
N VAL A 110 -16.20 -14.97 3.14
CA VAL A 110 -16.35 -13.83 4.04
C VAL A 110 -17.78 -13.31 3.91
N PRO A 111 -18.57 -13.24 5.01
CA PRO A 111 -19.92 -12.72 4.94
C PRO A 111 -19.93 -11.23 4.57
N PRO A 112 -21.07 -10.70 4.09
CA PRO A 112 -21.25 -9.28 3.81
C PRO A 112 -20.75 -8.40 4.95
N GLN A 113 -19.84 -7.47 4.66
CA GLN A 113 -19.22 -6.61 5.68
C GLN A 113 -19.85 -5.23 5.78
N GLN A 114 -20.76 -4.86 4.88
CA GLN A 114 -21.41 -3.55 4.86
C GLN A 114 -22.83 -3.65 5.40
N SER A 115 -23.11 -2.97 6.51
CA SER A 115 -24.41 -3.03 7.20
C SER A 115 -25.62 -2.79 6.30
N HIS A 116 -25.51 -1.84 5.38
CA HIS A 116 -26.59 -1.46 4.49
C HIS A 116 -26.95 -2.51 3.43
N TRP A 117 -26.12 -3.54 3.21
CA TRP A 117 -26.46 -4.67 2.33
C TRP A 117 -27.39 -5.67 3.02
N MET A 118 -27.35 -5.75 4.34
CA MET A 118 -27.99 -6.82 5.11
C MET A 118 -29.52 -6.87 4.95
N PRO A 119 -30.26 -5.74 4.91
CA PRO A 119 -31.70 -5.78 4.66
C PRO A 119 -32.07 -6.45 3.34
N ASN A 120 -31.27 -6.27 2.28
CA ASN A 120 -31.54 -6.89 0.98
C ASN A 120 -31.23 -8.40 1.01
N ILE A 121 -30.19 -8.80 1.76
CA ILE A 121 -29.76 -10.20 1.87
C ILE A 121 -30.72 -11.01 2.74
N ILE A 122 -31.14 -10.48 3.88
CA ILE A 122 -32.09 -11.17 4.76
C ILE A 122 -33.42 -11.40 4.06
N ARG A 123 -33.86 -10.46 3.21
CA ARG A 123 -35.09 -10.60 2.43
C ARG A 123 -35.03 -11.68 1.35
N THR A 124 -33.88 -12.30 1.08
CA THR A 124 -33.78 -13.46 0.20
C THR A 124 -33.82 -14.80 0.96
N ILE A 125 -34.00 -14.79 2.28
CA ILE A 125 -33.90 -15.98 3.13
C ILE A 125 -35.24 -16.22 3.85
N SER A 126 -35.77 -17.43 3.76
CA SER A 126 -36.99 -17.82 4.49
C SER A 126 -36.72 -17.97 6.00
N PRO A 127 -37.64 -17.54 6.89
CA PRO A 127 -38.96 -16.94 6.63
C PRO A 127 -38.94 -15.40 6.52
N PHE A 128 -37.77 -14.78 6.47
CA PHE A 128 -37.63 -13.31 6.48
C PHE A 128 -38.03 -12.65 5.16
N ASP A 129 -38.07 -13.40 4.06
CA ASP A 129 -38.60 -13.00 2.76
C ASP A 129 -40.07 -12.58 2.82
N GLN A 130 -40.84 -13.15 3.75
CA GLN A 130 -42.27 -12.87 3.95
C GLN A 130 -42.54 -11.73 4.94
N LEU A 131 -41.52 -11.25 5.67
CA LEU A 131 -41.72 -10.23 6.69
C LEU A 131 -41.83 -8.82 6.08
N PRO A 132 -42.73 -7.96 6.60
CA PRO A 132 -42.77 -6.56 6.21
C PRO A 132 -41.46 -5.84 6.50
N SER A 133 -41.06 -4.90 5.63
CA SER A 133 -39.80 -4.13 5.76
C SER A 133 -39.64 -3.45 7.12
N ILE A 134 -40.74 -3.03 7.75
CA ILE A 134 -40.71 -2.40 9.08
C ILE A 134 -40.16 -3.37 10.14
N ILE A 135 -40.60 -4.63 10.11
CA ILE A 135 -40.15 -5.65 11.07
C ILE A 135 -38.68 -6.00 10.81
N VAL A 136 -38.30 -6.20 9.56
CA VAL A 136 -36.90 -6.48 9.17
C VAL A 136 -35.98 -5.34 9.61
N ASN A 137 -36.35 -4.10 9.35
CA ASN A 137 -35.57 -2.93 9.76
C ASN A 137 -35.48 -2.81 11.29
N LYS A 138 -36.55 -3.15 12.02
CA LYS A 138 -36.54 -3.15 13.48
C LYS A 138 -35.61 -4.23 14.03
N ILE A 139 -35.64 -5.44 13.47
CA ILE A 139 -34.69 -6.52 13.82
C ILE A 139 -33.26 -6.04 13.55
N MET A 140 -33.00 -5.51 12.36
CA MET A 140 -31.69 -4.98 11.97
C MET A 140 -31.17 -3.89 12.92
N SER A 141 -32.04 -3.10 13.52
CA SER A 141 -31.65 -2.07 14.50
C SER A 141 -31.10 -2.63 15.81
N TYR A 142 -31.32 -3.91 16.12
CA TYR A 142 -30.78 -4.60 17.29
C TYR A 142 -29.50 -5.39 16.99
N ILE A 143 -29.04 -5.43 15.74
CA ILE A 143 -27.87 -6.22 15.34
C ILE A 143 -26.67 -5.29 15.18
N ASP A 144 -25.61 -5.54 15.95
CA ASP A 144 -24.34 -4.80 15.87
C ASP A 144 -23.40 -5.28 14.73
N PHE A 145 -23.95 -6.05 13.80
CA PHE A 145 -23.26 -6.66 12.66
C PHE A 145 -24.13 -6.56 11.39
N PRO A 146 -23.54 -6.32 10.20
CA PRO A 146 -22.13 -6.02 9.97
C PRO A 146 -21.79 -4.55 10.20
N MET A 147 -20.51 -4.20 10.04
CA MET A 147 -19.98 -2.89 10.35
C MET A 147 -20.69 -1.77 9.56
N SER A 148 -21.03 -0.68 10.27
CA SER A 148 -21.56 0.53 9.64
C SER A 148 -20.50 1.27 8.82
N MET A 149 -20.93 2.08 7.85
CA MET A 149 -20.01 2.91 7.06
C MET A 149 -19.18 3.86 7.93
N ASN A 150 -19.75 4.38 9.02
CA ASN A 150 -19.04 5.28 9.92
C ASN A 150 -17.95 4.53 10.71
N GLN A 151 -18.25 3.34 11.22
CA GLN A 151 -17.24 2.48 11.85
C GLN A 151 -16.14 2.11 10.84
N ALA A 152 -16.50 1.77 9.60
CA ALA A 152 -15.53 1.44 8.55
C ALA A 152 -14.59 2.62 8.25
N LYS A 153 -15.11 3.84 8.22
CA LYS A 153 -14.30 5.07 8.08
C LYS A 153 -13.35 5.27 9.28
N GLN A 154 -13.84 5.08 10.50
CA GLN A 154 -12.99 5.18 11.70
C GLN A 154 -11.86 4.14 11.72
N TYR A 155 -12.16 2.88 11.38
CA TYR A 155 -11.13 1.83 11.26
C TYR A 155 -10.14 2.14 10.15
N ARG A 156 -10.60 2.68 9.01
CA ARG A 156 -9.71 3.16 7.95
C ARG A 156 -8.76 4.24 8.45
N GLU A 157 -9.25 5.24 9.19
CA GLU A 157 -8.41 6.30 9.74
C GLU A 157 -7.37 5.77 10.73
N LYS A 158 -7.77 4.88 11.64
CA LYS A 158 -6.85 4.19 12.56
C LYS A 158 -5.77 3.43 11.79
N LEU A 159 -6.16 2.65 10.78
CA LEU A 159 -5.23 1.90 9.94
C LEU A 159 -4.27 2.81 9.15
N MET A 160 -4.73 3.97 8.68
CA MET A 160 -3.85 4.94 8.03
C MET A 160 -2.84 5.54 9.01
N ASN A 161 -3.27 5.82 10.24
CA ASN A 161 -2.38 6.32 11.30
C ASN A 161 -1.33 5.26 11.67
N GLU A 162 -1.73 4.02 11.93
CA GLU A 162 -0.81 2.91 12.22
C GLU A 162 0.20 2.69 11.10
N ARG A 163 -0.25 2.72 9.84
CA ARG A 163 0.65 2.61 8.68
C ARG A 163 1.67 3.73 8.62
N LYS A 164 1.32 4.96 9.02
CA LYS A 164 2.27 6.09 9.04
C LYS A 164 3.43 5.80 10.01
N TYR A 165 3.14 5.31 11.21
CA TYR A 165 4.16 4.97 12.21
C TYR A 165 4.98 3.75 11.81
N PHE A 166 4.34 2.73 11.22
CA PHE A 166 5.06 1.57 10.71
C PHE A 166 6.02 1.96 9.58
N ILE A 167 5.61 2.87 8.68
CA ILE A 167 6.48 3.39 7.61
C ILE A 167 7.66 4.15 8.19
N SER A 168 7.46 5.01 9.20
CA SER A 168 8.57 5.77 9.80
C SER A 168 9.58 4.87 10.52
N GLN A 169 9.11 3.93 11.34
CA GLN A 169 9.99 2.98 12.02
C GLN A 169 10.75 2.08 11.05
N ASN A 170 10.07 1.59 10.00
CA ASN A 170 10.70 0.72 9.00
C ASN A 170 11.73 1.50 8.16
N ASN A 171 11.45 2.77 7.84
CA ASN A 171 12.45 3.65 7.24
C ASN A 171 13.69 3.75 8.11
N GLU A 172 13.55 4.15 9.37
CA GLU A 172 14.68 4.37 10.29
C GLU A 172 15.47 3.07 10.55
N LEU A 173 14.79 1.95 10.79
CA LEU A 173 15.42 0.71 11.25
C LEU A 173 15.98 -0.17 10.13
N LEU A 174 15.36 -0.13 8.93
CA LEU A 174 15.72 -1.04 7.84
C LEU A 174 16.33 -0.30 6.64
N PHE A 175 15.76 0.83 6.22
CA PHE A 175 16.21 1.53 5.01
C PHE A 175 17.24 2.64 5.29
N GLU A 176 17.21 3.26 6.46
CA GLU A 176 18.04 4.43 6.80
C GLU A 176 18.99 4.14 7.96
N ARG A 177 19.22 2.85 8.26
CA ARG A 177 20.22 2.43 9.25
C ARG A 177 21.59 2.95 8.82
N PRO A 178 22.27 3.74 9.67
CA PRO A 178 23.57 4.32 9.33
C PRO A 178 24.64 3.24 9.24
N PHE A 179 25.51 3.38 8.24
CA PHE A 179 26.66 2.55 7.95
C PHE A 179 27.94 3.24 8.45
N SER A 180 28.67 2.68 9.42
CA SER A 180 29.96 3.26 9.83
C SER A 180 31.10 2.55 9.09
N LEU A 181 31.97 3.31 8.40
CA LEU A 181 33.20 2.81 7.79
C LEU A 181 34.38 2.72 8.78
N CYS A 182 34.11 2.98 10.06
CA CYS A 182 35.04 2.76 11.16
C CYS A 182 34.61 1.50 11.91
N GLU A 183 35.41 0.44 11.88
CA GLU A 183 35.25 -0.72 12.76
C GLU A 183 35.49 -0.32 14.22
N HIS A 184 34.70 -0.91 15.11
CA HIS A 184 35.20 -1.38 16.40
C HIS A 184 35.64 -2.84 16.25
#